data_AF-A0AA95ZLA8-F1
#
_entry.id   AF-A0AA95ZLA8-F1
#
_cell.length_a   1.000
_cell.length_b   1.000
_cell.length_c   1.000
_cell.angle_alpha   90.00
_cell.angle_beta   90.00
_cell.angle_gamma   90.00
#
_symmetry.space_group_name_H-M   'P 1'
#
loop_
_entity.id
_entity.type
_entity.pdbx_description
1 polymer ?
#
loop_
_entity_poly.entity_id
_entity_poly.type
_entity_poly.pdbx_seq_one_letter_code
_entity_poly.pdbx_strand_id
1 'polypeptide(L)' 'MGGVSIWHWIVVGVIVMLLFGRGKVSELMGDVAKGIKSFKKGMADDDEPATPPSAAPADPRVIDQATTSNPAAAKAEHKA' A
#
# COMPACT_ATOMS: atom_id res chain seq x y z
N MET A 1 -34.83 3.45 22.60
CA MET A 1 -34.57 3.83 21.19
C MET A 1 -33.22 3.26 20.80
N GLY A 2 -33.17 1.94 20.54
CA GLY A 2 -31.93 1.19 20.30
C GLY A 2 -31.31 1.62 18.99
N GLY A 3 -30.25 2.42 19.09
CA GLY A 3 -29.49 2.94 17.95
C GLY A 3 -29.02 1.81 17.06
N VAL A 4 -29.07 2.09 15.75
CA VAL A 4 -28.58 1.25 14.64
C VAL A 4 -27.41 0.36 15.09
N SER A 5 -27.75 -0.91 15.32
CA SER A 5 -26.81 -1.93 15.79
C SER A 5 -25.60 -1.99 14.86
N ILE A 6 -24.41 -2.27 15.38
CA ILE A 6 -23.15 -2.36 14.58
C ILE A 6 -23.33 -3.23 13.32
N TRP A 7 -24.20 -4.24 13.40
CA TRP A 7 -24.63 -5.07 12.28
C TRP A 7 -25.22 -4.30 11.09
N HIS A 8 -26.00 -3.25 11.33
CA HIS A 8 -26.58 -2.41 10.29
C HIS A 8 -25.49 -1.68 9.50
N TRP A 9 -24.47 -1.16 10.18
CA TRP A 9 -23.36 -0.45 9.53
C TRP A 9 -22.51 -1.37 8.64
N ILE A 10 -22.33 -2.64 9.00
CA ILE A 10 -21.67 -3.62 8.14
C ILE A 10 -22.49 -3.85 6.86
N VAL A 11 -23.80 -4.06 6.98
CA VAL A 11 -24.68 -4.27 5.82
C VAL A 11 -24.70 -3.05 4.90
N VAL A 12 -24.76 -1.84 5.47
CA VAL A 12 -24.68 -0.59 4.71
C VAL A 12 -23.33 -0.46 4.01
N GLY A 13 -22.22 -0.76 4.70
CA GLY A 13 -20.88 -0.73 4.11
C GLY A 13 -20.73 -1.65 2.89
N VAL A 14 -21.32 -2.85 2.94
CA VAL A 14 -21.35 -3.79 1.81
C VAL A 14 -22.12 -3.20 0.63
N ILE A 15 -23.32 -2.67 0.85
CA ILE A 15 -24.15 -2.06 -0.20
C ILE A 15 -23.42 -0.88 -0.86
N VAL A 16 -22.80 -0.02 -0.06
CA VAL A 16 -21.99 1.11 -0.57
C VAL A 16 -20.80 0.60 -1.39
N MET A 17 -20.09 -0.44 -0.93
CA MET A 17 -18.98 -1.04 -1.68
C MET A 17 -19.44 -1.63 -3.03
N LEU A 18 -20.65 -2.21 -3.10
CA LEU A 18 -21.24 -2.72 -4.33
C LEU A 18 -21.66 -1.59 -5.30
N LEU A 19 -22.21 -0.49 -4.78
CA LEU A 19 -22.65 0.66 -5.60
C LEU A 19 -21.48 1.47 -6.15
N PHE A 20 -20.46 1.70 -5.33
CA PHE A 20 -19.29 2.51 -5.71
C PHE A 20 -18.17 1.67 -6.33
N GLY A 21 -18.17 0.35 -6.11
CA GLY A 21 -17.15 -0.58 -6.57
C GLY A 21 -15.83 -0.48 -5.80
N ARG A 22 -15.03 -1.55 -5.82
CA ARG A 22 -13.77 -1.64 -5.06
C ARG A 22 -12.69 -0.67 -5.54
N GLY A 23 -12.70 -0.28 -6.82
CA GLY A 23 -11.70 0.60 -7.42
C GLY A 23 -11.74 2.02 -6.84
N LYS A 24 -12.92 2.64 -6.85
CA LYS A 24 -13.08 4.03 -6.37
C LYS A 24 -12.94 4.16 -4.85
N VAL A 25 -13.43 3.17 -4.10
CA VAL A 25 -13.32 3.20 -2.64
C VAL A 25 -11.86 3.09 -2.19
N SER A 26 -11.03 2.25 -2.83
CA SER A 26 -9.61 2.14 -2.47
C SER A 26 -8.81 3.41 -2.77
N GLU A 27 -9.07 4.07 -3.90
CA GLU A 27 -8.37 5.30 -4.30
C GLU A 27 -8.73 6.46 -3.35
N LEU A 28 -10.03 6.66 -3.08
CA LEU A 28 -10.52 7.67 -2.15
C LEU A 28 -10.08 7.39 -0.70
N MET A 29 -10.14 6.12 -0.25
CA MET A 29 -9.68 5.75 1.09
C MET A 29 -8.17 5.96 1.25
N GLY A 30 -7.38 5.77 0.19
CA GLY A 30 -5.94 6.04 0.18
C GLY A 30 -5.64 7.51 0.42
N ASP A 31 -6.30 8.42 -0.31
CA ASP A 31 -6.13 9.87 -0.16
C ASP A 31 -6.60 10.37 1.21
N VAL A 32 -7.75 9.87 1.69
CA VAL A 32 -8.28 10.18 3.03
C VAL A 32 -7.34 9.67 4.12
N ALA A 33 -6.84 8.44 4.01
CA ALA A 33 -5.90 7.86 4.97
C ALA A 33 -4.59 8.67 5.02
N LYS A 34 -4.10 9.15 3.87
CA LYS A 34 -2.89 9.99 3.79
C LYS A 34 -3.10 11.34 4.46
N GLY A 35 -4.25 11.99 4.24
CA GLY A 35 -4.62 13.24 4.91
C GLY A 35 -4.71 13.08 6.43
N ILE A 36 -5.40 12.04 6.90
CA ILE A 36 -5.53 11.75 8.35
C ILE A 36 -4.17 11.37 8.97
N LYS A 37 -3.32 10.62 8.25
CA LYS A 37 -1.97 10.25 8.74
C LYS A 37 -1.07 11.48 8.88
N SER A 38 -1.11 12.40 7.91
CA SER A 38 -0.36 13.66 7.99
C SER A 38 -0.88 14.56 9.11
N PHE A 39 -2.19 14.61 9.33
CA PHE A 39 -2.79 15.34 10.45
C PHE A 39 -2.38 14.76 11.80
N LYS A 40 -2.43 13.43 11.94
CA LYS A 40 -1.98 12.71 13.15
C LYS A 40 -0.49 12.91 13.40
N LYS A 41 0.34 12.83 12.36
CA LYS A 41 1.79 13.07 12.45
C LYS A 41 2.08 14.50 12.86
N GLY A 42 1.40 15.49 12.25
CA GLY A 42 1.54 16.90 12.62
C GLY A 42 1.18 17.18 14.07
N MET A 43 0.12 16.56 14.60
CA MET A 43 -0.21 16.67 16.04
C MET A 43 0.73 15.87 16.96
N ALA A 44 1.31 14.75 16.49
CA ALA A 44 2.21 13.94 17.29
C ALA A 44 3.65 14.48 17.34
N ASP A 45 4.09 15.21 16.31
CA ASP A 45 5.40 15.89 16.29
C ASP A 45 5.45 17.08 17.30
N ASP A 46 4.30 17.60 17.76
CA ASP A 46 4.23 18.58 18.86
C ASP A 46 4.47 17.93 20.26
N ASP A 47 4.28 16.61 20.39
CA ASP A 47 4.32 15.89 21.68
C ASP A 47 5.49 14.88 21.83
N GLU A 48 6.21 14.46 20.78
CA GLU A 48 7.29 13.45 20.92
C GLU A 48 8.41 13.54 19.84
N PRO A 49 9.70 13.33 20.18
CA PRO A 49 10.80 13.31 19.20
C PRO A 49 10.78 12.06 18.30
N ALA A 50 10.26 12.25 17.08
CA ALA A 50 10.51 11.51 15.83
C ALA A 50 10.93 10.03 15.91
N THR A 51 9.95 9.10 15.86
CA THR A 51 10.18 7.74 15.32
C THR A 51 9.92 7.74 13.80
N PRO A 52 10.84 7.23 12.95
CA PRO A 52 10.67 7.19 11.51
C PRO A 52 9.53 6.25 11.09
N PRO A 53 8.72 6.59 10.07
CA PRO A 53 7.60 5.77 9.65
C PRO A 53 8.10 4.53 8.90
N SER A 54 7.99 3.36 9.53
CA SER A 54 8.01 2.09 8.80
C SER A 54 6.71 1.97 7.99
N ALA A 55 6.82 2.18 6.69
CA ALA A 55 5.82 1.81 5.70
C ALA A 55 6.57 1.49 4.39
N ALA A 56 7.16 0.30 4.32
CA ALA A 56 7.52 -0.29 3.04
C ALA A 56 6.23 -0.73 2.34
N PRO A 57 5.90 -0.20 1.15
CA PRO A 57 4.90 -0.81 0.29
C PRO A 57 5.43 -2.16 -0.17
N ALA A 58 4.65 -3.22 0.01
CA ALA A 58 4.88 -4.47 -0.71
C ALA A 58 4.81 -4.17 -2.21
N ASP A 59 5.96 -4.24 -2.87
CA ASP A 59 6.17 -4.01 -4.30
C ASP A 59 5.43 -5.08 -5.13
N PRO A 60 4.30 -4.76 -5.79
CA PRO A 60 3.62 -5.69 -6.67
C PRO A 60 3.89 -5.23 -8.10
N ARG A 61 5.00 -5.72 -8.68
CA ARG A 61 5.28 -5.95 -10.12
C ARG A 61 6.65 -5.44 -10.55
N VAL A 62 7.54 -6.37 -10.87
CA VAL A 62 8.25 -6.33 -12.15
C VAL A 62 8.19 -7.73 -12.77
N ILE A 63 7.25 -7.86 -13.71
CA ILE A 63 7.33 -8.80 -14.83
C ILE A 63 8.62 -8.45 -15.56
N ASP A 64 9.60 -9.37 -15.67
CA ASP A 64 10.63 -9.41 -16.74
C ASP A 64 11.66 -10.54 -16.47
N GLN A 65 11.24 -11.80 -16.58
CA GLN A 65 12.15 -12.93 -16.82
C GLN A 65 11.95 -13.44 -18.25
N ALA A 66 12.27 -12.61 -19.23
CA ALA A 66 12.47 -13.03 -20.62
C ALA A 66 13.26 -11.96 -21.37
N THR A 67 14.58 -12.16 -21.51
CA THR A 67 15.46 -11.75 -22.63
C THR A 67 16.90 -11.56 -22.12
N THR A 68 17.77 -12.49 -22.55
CA THR A 68 19.13 -12.25 -23.11
C THR A 68 19.90 -11.06 -22.52
N SER A 69 21.02 -11.23 -21.84
CA SER A 69 22.28 -11.77 -22.38
C SER A 69 23.29 -11.96 -21.25
N ASN A 70 23.83 -13.17 -21.08
CA ASN A 70 25.08 -13.36 -20.34
C ASN A 70 26.24 -13.43 -21.35
N PRO A 71 27.08 -12.39 -21.47
CA PRO A 71 28.32 -12.48 -22.22
C PRO A 71 29.40 -13.04 -21.29
N ALA A 72 29.45 -14.36 -21.14
CA ALA A 72 30.53 -15.01 -20.38
C ALA A 72 31.00 -16.32 -21.05
N ALA A 73 31.00 -16.33 -22.38
CA ALA A 73 31.94 -17.14 -23.16
C ALA A 73 33.19 -16.28 -23.44
N ALA A 74 33.96 -15.96 -22.40
CA ALA A 74 35.23 -15.23 -22.52
C ALA A 74 36.13 -15.48 -21.29
N LYS A 75 36.52 -16.73 -21.07
CA LYS A 75 37.79 -17.05 -20.40
C LYS A 75 38.25 -18.47 -20.71
N ALA A 76 38.62 -18.68 -21.98
CA ALA A 76 39.76 -19.54 -22.24
C ALA A 76 41.01 -18.86 -21.64
N GLU A 77 42.09 -19.63 -21.42
CA GLU A 77 43.45 -19.13 -21.17
C GLU A 77 43.80 -18.76 -19.71
N HIS A 78 44.05 -19.77 -18.84
CA HIS A 78 45.15 -19.71 -17.86
C HIS A 78 45.44 -21.07 -17.20
N LYS A 79 46.01 -22.04 -17.94
CA LYS A 79 46.91 -23.06 -17.36
C LYS A 79 47.59 -23.88 -18.47
N ALA A 80 48.83 -23.54 -18.78
CA ALA A 80 49.84 -24.42 -19.33
C ALA A 80 51.14 -24.13 -18.56
#